data_AF-A0A518CIE6-F1
#
_entry.id   AF-A0A518CIE6-F1
#
_cell.length_a   1.000
_cell.length_b   1.000
_cell.length_c   1.000
_cell.angle_alpha   90.00
_cell.angle_beta   90.00
_cell.angle_gamma   90.00
#
_symmetry.space_group_name_H-M   'P 1'
#
loop_
_entity.id
_entity.type
_entity.pdbx_description
1 polymer ?
#
loop_
_entity_poly.entity_id
_entity_poly.type
_entity_poly.pdbx_seq_one_letter_code
_entity_poly.pdbx_strand_id
1 'polypeptide(L)'
;MKFEVHRTQIFKSIEQYRRKQIPEQRRELAEDVARETLRETVEFNPVETGRTRAAWLVSLLRLGGESPVGWSSGRGDSFALQEGRAAGSLQEVESKNRSELRVRNGVEYINYLEYGTRNRTPAAMVRRALQRVVQKLRRRS
;
A
#
# COMPACT_ATOMS: atom_id res chain seq x y z
N MET A 1 20.66 -45.95 9.03
CA MET A 1 20.60 -45.07 7.84
C MET A 1 21.34 -43.78 8.18
N LYS A 2 22.57 -43.58 7.68
CA LYS A 2 23.36 -42.36 7.91
C LYS A 2 23.02 -41.36 6.81
N PHE A 3 22.49 -40.20 7.18
CA PHE A 3 22.32 -39.07 6.26
C PHE A 3 23.62 -38.28 6.23
N GLU A 4 24.48 -38.51 5.24
CA GLU A 4 25.58 -37.60 4.93
C GLU A 4 25.00 -36.39 4.20
N VAL A 5 24.69 -35.34 4.95
CA VAL A 5 24.30 -34.08 4.33
C VAL A 5 25.56 -33.35 3.89
N HIS A 6 25.80 -33.30 2.59
CA HIS A 6 26.94 -32.58 2.03
C HIS A 6 26.79 -31.07 2.33
N ARG A 7 27.57 -30.59 3.31
CA ARG A 7 27.65 -29.19 3.75
C ARG A 7 27.65 -28.18 2.60
N THR A 8 28.33 -28.50 1.50
CA THR A 8 28.40 -27.68 0.28
C THR A 8 27.05 -27.51 -0.44
N GLN A 9 26.22 -28.57 -0.48
CA GLN A 9 24.88 -28.51 -1.07
C GLN A 9 23.94 -27.63 -0.23
N ILE A 10 24.02 -27.71 1.11
CA ILE A 10 23.25 -26.84 2.01
C ILE A 10 23.62 -25.38 1.81
N PHE A 11 24.92 -25.04 1.77
CA PHE A 11 25.32 -23.64 1.58
C PHE A 11 24.87 -23.09 0.23
N LYS A 12 24.93 -23.92 -0.82
CA LYS A 12 24.45 -23.54 -2.15
C LYS A 12 22.95 -23.29 -2.16
N SER A 13 22.15 -24.13 -1.49
CA SER A 13 20.69 -23.95 -1.41
C SER A 13 20.31 -22.74 -0.56
N ILE A 14 20.97 -22.50 0.57
CA ILE A 14 20.77 -21.30 1.40
C ILE A 14 21.09 -20.03 0.61
N GLU A 15 22.21 -20.01 -0.12
CA GLU A 15 22.59 -18.83 -0.90
C GLU A 15 21.63 -18.58 -2.08
N GLN A 16 21.15 -19.64 -2.73
CA GLN A 16 20.12 -19.53 -3.76
C GLN A 16 18.80 -19.01 -3.19
N TYR A 17 18.37 -19.53 -2.04
CA TYR A 17 17.19 -19.06 -1.32
C TYR A 17 17.32 -17.57 -0.96
N ARG A 18 18.45 -17.18 -0.36
CA ARG A 18 18.73 -15.79 0.03
C ARG A 18 18.72 -14.82 -1.16
N ARG A 19 19.21 -15.26 -2.33
CA ARG A 19 19.29 -14.41 -3.53
C ARG A 19 17.98 -14.28 -4.29
N LYS A 20 17.09 -15.28 -4.22
CA LYS A 20 15.86 -15.31 -5.02
C LYS A 20 14.61 -15.13 -4.17
N GLN A 21 14.44 -15.99 -3.17
CA GLN A 21 13.21 -16.09 -2.39
C GLN A 21 13.03 -14.92 -1.43
N ILE A 22 14.10 -14.49 -0.73
CA ILE A 22 13.98 -13.39 0.24
C ILE A 22 13.57 -12.05 -0.43
N PRO A 23 14.18 -11.61 -1.55
CA PRO A 23 13.72 -10.41 -2.25
C PRO A 23 12.28 -10.50 -2.73
N GLU A 24 11.88 -11.64 -3.28
CA GLU A 24 10.52 -11.90 -3.78
C GLU A 24 9.50 -11.83 -2.63
N GLN A 25 9.72 -12.56 -1.55
CA GLN A 25 8.85 -12.54 -0.36
C GLN A 25 8.78 -11.15 0.29
N ARG A 26 9.89 -10.40 0.31
CA ARG A 26 9.91 -9.03 0.83
C ARG A 26 9.07 -8.10 -0.05
N ARG A 27 9.16 -8.25 -1.38
CA ARG A 27 8.35 -7.50 -2.33
C ARG A 27 6.87 -7.84 -2.15
N GLU A 28 6.51 -9.12 -2.11
CA GLU A 28 5.14 -9.57 -1.90
C GLU A 28 4.56 -9.02 -0.59
N LEU A 29 5.31 -9.10 0.51
CA LEU A 29 4.90 -8.53 1.78
C LEU A 29 4.70 -7.01 1.70
N ALA A 30 5.61 -6.29 1.03
CA ALA A 30 5.49 -4.85 0.86
C ALA A 30 4.24 -4.48 0.03
N GLU A 31 3.97 -5.20 -1.06
CA GLU A 31 2.79 -5.02 -1.91
C GLU A 31 1.49 -5.34 -1.15
N ASP A 32 1.45 -6.42 -0.37
CA ASP A 32 0.31 -6.78 0.47
C ASP A 32 0.00 -5.71 1.53
N VAL A 33 1.03 -5.26 2.24
CA VAL A 33 0.90 -4.21 3.25
C VAL A 33 0.44 -2.90 2.61
N ALA A 34 1.00 -2.53 1.45
CA ALA A 34 0.61 -1.33 0.73
C ALA A 34 -0.83 -1.41 0.23
N ARG A 35 -1.24 -2.52 -0.39
CA ARG A 35 -2.63 -2.73 -0.85
C ARG A 35 -3.63 -2.59 0.28
N GLU A 36 -3.39 -3.27 1.40
CA GLU A 36 -4.31 -3.21 2.53
C GLU A 36 -4.33 -1.81 3.15
N THR A 37 -3.18 -1.16 3.30
CA THR A 37 -3.11 0.22 3.82
C THR A 37 -3.86 1.19 2.91
N LEU A 38 -3.71 1.07 1.59
CA LEU A 38 -4.39 1.93 0.63
C LEU A 38 -5.90 1.69 0.63
N ARG A 39 -6.35 0.44 0.68
CA ARG A 39 -7.76 0.07 0.80
C ARG A 39 -8.39 0.73 2.03
N GLU A 40 -7.78 0.56 3.19
CA GLU A 40 -8.22 1.15 4.45
C GLU A 40 -8.18 2.69 4.42
N THR A 41 -7.16 3.28 3.78
CA THR A 41 -7.04 4.73 3.62
C THR A 41 -8.18 5.29 2.76
N VAL A 42 -8.56 4.59 1.69
CA VAL A 42 -9.71 4.97 0.85
C VAL A 42 -11.01 4.86 1.65
N GLU A 43 -11.17 3.82 2.46
CA GLU A 43 -12.35 3.60 3.32
C GLU A 43 -12.50 4.69 4.40
N PHE A 44 -11.42 5.08 5.06
CA PHE A 44 -11.45 6.15 6.08
C PHE A 44 -11.60 7.56 5.52
N ASN A 45 -11.63 7.73 4.19
CA ASN A 45 -11.63 9.05 3.59
C ASN A 45 -13.00 9.72 3.64
N PRO A 46 -13.12 10.87 4.36
CA PRO A 46 -14.42 11.48 4.62
C PRO A 46 -14.97 12.29 3.44
N VAL A 47 -14.21 12.48 2.36
CA VAL A 47 -14.58 13.41 1.29
C VAL A 47 -15.38 12.71 0.20
N GLU A 48 -16.63 13.12 0.04
CA GLU A 48 -17.58 12.52 -0.91
C GLU A 48 -17.30 12.88 -2.37
N THR A 49 -16.63 14.00 -2.65
CA THR A 49 -16.26 14.42 -4.02
C THR A 49 -15.34 13.42 -4.72
N GLY A 50 -14.72 12.51 -3.95
CA GLY A 50 -13.90 11.42 -4.47
C GLY A 50 -12.50 11.82 -4.94
N ARG A 51 -12.15 13.13 -4.99
CA ARG A 51 -10.82 13.59 -5.47
C ARG A 51 -9.67 12.95 -4.71
N THR A 52 -9.64 13.07 -3.38
CA THR A 52 -8.56 12.50 -2.55
C THR A 52 -8.58 10.97 -2.54
N ARG A 53 -9.76 10.36 -2.59
CA ARG A 53 -9.90 8.89 -2.72
C ARG A 53 -9.32 8.39 -4.03
N ALA A 54 -9.64 9.05 -5.14
CA ALA A 54 -9.17 8.68 -6.48
C ALA A 54 -7.64 8.71 -6.58
N ALA A 55 -6.98 9.69 -5.94
CA ALA A 55 -5.52 9.76 -5.90
C ALA A 55 -4.89 8.53 -5.21
N TRP A 56 -5.47 8.06 -4.10
CA TRP A 56 -5.00 6.82 -3.45
C TRP A 56 -5.35 5.57 -4.27
N LEU A 57 -6.54 5.56 -4.88
CA LEU A 57 -7.04 4.42 -5.61
C LEU A 57 -6.19 4.10 -6.84
N VAL A 58 -5.62 5.10 -7.52
CA VAL A 58 -4.69 4.87 -8.64
C VAL A 58 -3.55 3.93 -8.23
N SER A 59 -2.98 4.15 -7.05
CA SER A 59 -1.90 3.30 -6.54
C SER A 59 -2.40 1.93 -6.12
N LEU A 60 -3.59 1.84 -5.53
CA LEU A 60 -4.21 0.56 -5.15
C LEU A 60 -4.43 -0.34 -6.38
N LEU A 61 -5.01 0.23 -7.45
CA LEU A 61 -5.27 -0.49 -8.69
C LEU A 61 -3.97 -0.91 -9.39
N ARG A 62 -2.93 -0.07 -9.37
CA ARG A 62 -1.61 -0.42 -9.93
C ARG A 62 -0.94 -1.59 -9.21
N LEU A 63 -1.18 -1.75 -7.92
CA LEU A 63 -0.73 -2.91 -7.14
C LEU A 63 -1.63 -4.14 -7.33
N GLY A 64 -2.62 -4.10 -8.23
CA GLY A 64 -3.59 -5.19 -8.43
C GLY A 64 -4.60 -5.32 -7.29
N GLY A 65 -4.84 -4.25 -6.53
CA GLY A 65 -5.92 -4.18 -5.56
C GLY A 65 -7.27 -3.86 -6.21
N GLU A 66 -8.33 -4.09 -5.46
CA GLU A 66 -9.70 -3.78 -5.88
C GLU A 66 -10.22 -2.52 -5.19
N SER A 67 -11.11 -1.80 -5.87
CA SER A 67 -11.81 -0.68 -5.27
C SER A 67 -12.79 -1.17 -4.19
N PRO A 68 -12.95 -0.45 -3.06
CA PRO A 68 -13.96 -0.77 -2.06
C PRO A 68 -15.38 -0.85 -2.65
N VAL A 69 -16.19 -1.74 -2.09
CA VAL A 69 -17.59 -1.98 -2.50
C VAL A 69 -18.40 -0.69 -2.46
N GLY A 70 -19.24 -0.46 -3.47
CA GLY A 70 -20.06 0.75 -3.59
C GLY A 70 -19.33 1.93 -4.23
N TRP A 71 -18.03 1.81 -4.52
CA TRP A 71 -17.33 2.76 -5.38
C TRP A 71 -17.44 2.29 -6.82
N SER A 72 -18.52 2.70 -7.49
CA SER A 72 -18.55 2.63 -8.94
C SER A 72 -17.91 3.90 -9.50
N SER A 73 -17.04 3.75 -10.49
CA SER A 73 -16.79 4.81 -11.50
C SER A 73 -18.05 5.17 -12.30
N GLY A 74 -19.18 4.54 -11.97
CA GLY A 74 -20.45 4.55 -12.68
C GLY A 74 -21.34 5.70 -12.28
N ARG A 75 -20.96 6.91 -12.70
CA ARG A 75 -21.80 7.96 -13.30
C ARG A 75 -20.98 9.26 -13.34
N GLY A 76 -20.22 9.41 -14.43
CA GLY A 76 -19.47 10.61 -14.75
C GLY A 76 -18.05 10.59 -14.18
N ASP A 77 -17.07 10.60 -15.08
CA ASP A 77 -15.70 11.03 -14.79
C ASP A 77 -15.75 12.52 -14.41
N SER A 78 -16.21 12.80 -13.19
CA SER A 78 -16.27 14.16 -12.68
C SER A 78 -14.86 14.75 -12.72
N PHE A 79 -14.77 16.05 -12.99
CA PHE A 79 -13.49 16.75 -13.03
C PHE A 79 -12.66 16.49 -11.76
N ALA A 80 -13.33 16.43 -10.60
CA ALA A 80 -12.71 16.10 -9.31
C ALA A 80 -12.07 14.70 -9.28
N LEU A 81 -12.69 13.69 -9.88
CA LEU A 81 -12.11 12.34 -9.97
C LEU A 81 -10.89 12.31 -10.89
N GLN A 82 -10.95 12.98 -12.04
CA GLN A 82 -9.84 13.04 -12.99
C GLN A 82 -8.62 13.75 -12.38
N GLU A 83 -8.84 14.90 -11.74
CA GLU A 83 -7.82 15.65 -11.00
C GLU A 83 -7.22 14.81 -9.88
N GLY A 84 -8.06 14.10 -9.13
CA GLY A 84 -7.62 13.16 -8.11
C GLY A 84 -6.72 12.07 -8.67
N ARG A 85 -7.11 11.43 -9.77
CA ARG A 85 -6.28 10.41 -10.43
C ARG A 85 -4.94 10.98 -10.89
N ALA A 86 -4.92 12.18 -11.46
CA ALA A 86 -3.69 12.85 -11.89
C ALA A 86 -2.77 13.19 -10.72
N ALA A 87 -3.33 13.46 -9.54
CA ALA A 87 -2.58 13.75 -8.32
C ALA A 87 -2.04 12.49 -7.61
N GLY A 88 -2.49 11.29 -7.98
CA GLY A 88 -2.03 10.02 -7.40
C GLY A 88 -0.78 9.48 -8.10
N SER A 89 0.22 9.06 -7.34
CA SER A 89 1.38 8.34 -7.91
C SER A 89 1.92 7.23 -7.01
N LEU A 90 2.46 6.20 -7.68
CA LEU A 90 3.15 5.07 -7.10
C LEU A 90 4.56 5.00 -7.70
N GLN A 91 5.57 4.86 -6.86
CA GLN A 91 6.94 4.58 -7.25
C GLN A 91 7.45 3.36 -6.49
N GLU A 92 8.00 2.40 -7.23
CA GLU A 92 8.66 1.21 -6.69
C GLU A 92 10.17 1.47 -6.64
N VAL A 93 10.80 1.18 -5.50
CA VAL A 93 12.24 1.27 -5.33
C VAL A 93 12.74 -0.10 -4.86
N GLU A 94 13.42 -0.81 -5.75
CA GLU A 94 14.00 -2.12 -5.48
C GLU A 94 15.53 -2.00 -5.41
N SER A 95 16.12 -2.59 -4.38
CA SER A 95 17.56 -2.80 -4.28
C SER A 95 17.84 -4.13 -3.58
N LYS A 96 19.10 -4.57 -3.56
CA LYS A 96 19.51 -5.87 -3.03
C LYS A 96 18.88 -6.23 -1.68
N ASN A 97 18.77 -5.26 -0.78
CA ASN A 97 18.29 -5.46 0.59
C ASN A 97 17.04 -4.62 0.92
N ARG A 98 16.34 -4.06 -0.07
CA ARG A 98 15.21 -3.14 0.16
C ARG A 98 14.20 -3.26 -0.97
N SER A 99 12.95 -3.51 -0.59
CA SER A 99 11.78 -3.31 -1.45
C SER A 99 10.95 -2.23 -0.81
N GLU A 100 10.73 -1.13 -1.52
CA GLU A 100 10.01 0.03 -1.01
C GLU A 100 8.97 0.48 -2.03
N LEU A 101 7.76 0.74 -1.53
CA LEU A 101 6.67 1.34 -2.29
C LEU A 101 6.43 2.74 -1.76
N ARG A 102 6.55 3.74 -2.63
CA ARG A 102 6.26 5.14 -2.33
C ARG A 102 4.96 5.53 -3.00
N VAL A 103 3.94 5.74 -2.17
CA VAL A 103 2.63 6.19 -2.62
C VAL A 103 2.47 7.66 -2.25
N ARG A 104 2.08 8.49 -3.21
CA ARG A 104 1.83 9.92 -3.00
C ARG A 104 0.43 10.29 -3.42
N ASN A 105 -0.17 11.18 -2.63
CA ASN A 105 -1.40 11.87 -2.95
C ASN A 105 -1.09 13.36 -3.00
N GLY A 106 -1.10 13.92 -4.20
CA GLY A 106 -0.78 15.32 -4.47
C GLY A 106 -1.96 16.28 -4.33
N VAL A 107 -3.12 15.83 -3.83
CA VAL A 107 -4.27 16.72 -3.64
C VAL A 107 -3.95 17.72 -2.53
N GLU A 108 -4.06 19.01 -2.85
CA GLU A 108 -3.59 20.13 -2.01
C GLU A 108 -4.01 20.04 -0.54
N TYR A 109 -5.28 19.71 -0.29
CA TYR A 109 -5.85 19.68 1.06
C TYR A 109 -5.66 18.35 1.81
N ILE A 110 -4.91 17.39 1.27
CA ILE A 110 -4.72 16.06 1.87
C ILE A 110 -4.14 16.14 3.29
N ASN A 111 -3.22 17.09 3.52
CA ASN A 111 -2.58 17.29 4.82
C ASN A 111 -3.58 17.75 5.89
N TYR A 112 -4.56 18.58 5.53
CA TYR A 112 -5.61 19.00 6.46
C TYR A 112 -6.54 17.84 6.83
N LEU A 113 -6.76 16.88 5.93
CA LEU A 113 -7.53 15.67 6.25
C LEU A 113 -6.74 14.75 7.20
N GLU A 114 -5.43 14.63 6.99
CA GLU A 114 -4.60 13.75 7.80
C GLU A 114 -4.29 14.33 9.19
N TYR A 115 -4.01 15.63 9.28
CA TYR A 115 -3.51 16.28 10.50
C TYR A 115 -4.49 17.27 11.14
N GLY A 116 -5.57 17.63 10.44
CA GLY A 116 -6.58 18.56 10.92
C GLY A 116 -6.16 20.01 10.76
N THR A 117 -6.97 20.90 11.31
CA THR A 117 -6.71 22.34 11.41
C THR A 117 -7.12 22.83 12.79
N ARG A 118 -6.89 24.11 13.09
CA ARG A 118 -7.33 24.73 14.36
C ARG A 118 -8.82 24.53 14.64
N ASN A 119 -9.65 24.46 13.60
CA ASN A 119 -11.10 24.42 13.71
C ASN A 119 -11.71 23.06 13.36
N ARG A 120 -10.88 22.05 13.03
CA ARG A 120 -11.39 20.74 12.58
C ARG A 120 -10.43 19.62 12.95
N THR A 121 -10.94 18.62 13.66
CA THR A 121 -10.21 17.40 14.02
C THR A 121 -9.78 16.62 12.76
N PRO A 122 -8.57 16.04 12.73
CA PRO A 122 -8.14 15.18 11.62
C PRO A 122 -9.05 13.97 11.43
N ALA A 123 -9.21 13.56 10.17
CA ALA A 123 -9.69 12.22 9.85
C ALA A 123 -8.62 11.15 10.11
N ALA A 124 -7.34 11.53 9.97
CA ALA A 124 -6.17 10.67 10.21
C ALA A 124 -6.22 9.35 9.41
N MET A 125 -6.60 9.44 8.14
CA MET A 125 -6.91 8.30 7.27
C MET A 125 -5.73 7.32 7.18
N VAL A 126 -4.54 7.83 6.90
CA VAL A 126 -3.33 7.02 6.69
C VAL A 126 -2.87 6.42 8.02
N ARG A 127 -2.85 7.21 9.09
CA ARG A 127 -2.46 6.72 10.42
C ARG A 127 -3.39 5.62 10.92
N ARG A 128 -4.69 5.79 10.76
CA ARG A 128 -5.70 4.78 11.14
C ARG A 128 -5.59 3.51 10.29
N ALA A 129 -5.38 3.66 8.98
CA ALA A 129 -5.13 2.54 8.09
C ALA A 129 -3.91 1.72 8.52
N LEU A 130 -2.77 2.39 8.73
CA LEU A 130 -1.55 1.74 9.21
C LEU A 130 -1.76 1.04 10.56
N GLN A 131 -2.42 1.70 11.51
CA GLN A 131 -2.71 1.09 12.81
C GLN A 131 -3.55 -0.20 12.66
N ARG A 132 -4.57 -0.20 11.79
CA ARG A 132 -5.41 -1.37 11.52
C ARG A 132 -4.62 -2.50 10.85
N VAL A 133 -3.76 -2.17 9.88
CA VAL A 133 -2.89 -3.16 9.20
C VAL A 133 -1.87 -3.76 10.17
N VAL A 134 -1.20 -2.95 10.98
CA VAL A 134 -0.25 -3.43 11.99
C VAL A 134 -0.92 -4.36 12.99
N GLN A 135 -2.13 -4.03 13.44
CA GLN A 135 -2.90 -4.92 14.32
C GLN A 135 -3.27 -6.25 13.64
N LYS A 136 -3.64 -6.22 12.35
CA LYS A 136 -3.92 -7.43 11.57
C LYS A 136 -2.67 -8.32 11.44
N LEU A 137 -1.51 -7.73 11.14
CA LEU A 137 -0.24 -8.47 11.03
C LEU A 137 0.16 -9.13 12.35
N ARG A 138 0.04 -8.41 13.48
CA ARG A 138 0.35 -8.95 14.81
C ARG A 138 -0.53 -10.13 15.23
N ARG A 139 -1.73 -10.26 14.66
CA ARG A 139 -2.63 -11.40 14.94
C ARG A 139 -2.31 -12.64 14.10
N ARG A 140 -1.49 -12.50 13.04
CA ARG A 140 -1.10 -13.58 12.13
C ARG A 140 0.24 -14.20 12.47
N SER A 141 1.10 -13.47 13.19
CA SER A 141 2.38 -13.92 13.75
C SER A 141 2.20 -14.62 15.08
#